data_AF-A0A1F8NPC3-F1
#
_entry.id   AF-A0A1F8NPC3-F1
#
_cell.length_a   1.000
_cell.length_b   1.000
_cell.length_c   1.000
_cell.angle_alpha   90.00
_cell.angle_beta   90.00
_cell.angle_gamma   90.00
#
_symmetry.space_group_name_H-M   'P 1'
#
loop_
_entity.id
_entity.type
_entity.pdbx_description
1 polymer ?
#
loop_
_entity_poly.entity_id
_entity_poly.type
_entity_poly.pdbx_seq_one_letter_code
_entity_poly.pdbx_strand_id
1 'polypeptide(L)'
;MAKSAHIDVLDGCGLVIDANANLMTACNAQPTTRTEAVTTFALADVAMAGADFTPAMDGTGRMLTVSAKSAVPIDVTDTAIYIALVDATRLLYVTTCTSQLLTQGGTVDFPSFNICKIPQPT
;
A
#
# COMPACT_ATOMS: atom_id res chain seq x y z
N MET A 1 13.95 -1.46 -7.03
CA MET A 1 12.71 -1.32 -6.23
C MET A 1 12.61 -2.51 -5.31
N ALA A 2 12.85 -2.32 -4.00
CA ALA A 2 12.62 -3.38 -3.02
C ALA A 2 11.12 -3.43 -2.70
N LYS A 3 10.54 -4.63 -2.71
CA LYS A 3 9.14 -4.89 -2.37
C LYS A 3 9.14 -5.97 -1.30
N SER A 4 8.32 -5.81 -0.25
CA SER A 4 8.14 -6.84 0.78
C SER A 4 6.65 -7.11 0.99
N ALA A 5 6.30 -8.37 1.17
CA ALA A 5 4.93 -8.84 1.37
C ALA A 5 4.91 -9.87 2.51
N HIS A 6 3.80 -9.91 3.25
CA HIS A 6 3.56 -10.98 4.22
C HIS A 6 3.49 -12.34 3.53
N ILE A 7 3.85 -13.44 4.22
CA ILE A 7 3.86 -14.79 3.63
C ILE A 7 2.51 -15.17 3.02
N ASP A 8 1.39 -14.89 3.71
CA ASP A 8 0.04 -15.10 3.18
C ASP A 8 -0.23 -14.32 1.87
N VAL A 9 0.38 -13.15 1.67
CA VAL A 9 0.25 -12.38 0.43
C VAL A 9 1.12 -13.00 -0.67
N LEU A 10 2.21 -13.69 -0.34
CA LEU A 10 2.98 -14.45 -1.33
C LEU A 10 2.21 -15.70 -1.78
N ASP A 11 1.54 -16.39 -0.85
CA ASP A 11 0.80 -17.63 -1.13
C ASP A 11 -0.59 -17.38 -1.73
N GLY A 12 -1.30 -16.35 -1.24
CA GLY A 12 -2.64 -15.97 -1.68
C GLY A 12 -2.66 -14.81 -2.69
N CYS A 13 -1.51 -14.24 -3.02
CA CYS A 13 -1.36 -13.10 -3.93
C CYS A 13 -2.25 -11.91 -3.53
N GLY A 14 -2.73 -11.14 -4.51
CA GLY A 14 -3.57 -9.96 -4.27
C GLY A 14 -4.90 -10.24 -3.58
N LEU A 15 -5.38 -11.49 -3.52
CA LEU A 15 -6.66 -11.82 -2.87
C LEU A 15 -6.63 -11.59 -1.35
N VAL A 16 -5.47 -11.78 -0.72
CA VAL A 16 -5.32 -11.51 0.72
C VAL A 16 -5.35 -10.01 1.01
N ILE A 17 -4.85 -9.18 0.10
CA ILE A 17 -4.91 -7.73 0.22
C ILE A 17 -6.34 -7.25 0.00
N ASP A 18 -6.99 -7.68 -1.09
CA ASP A 18 -8.37 -7.34 -1.42
C ASP A 18 -9.35 -7.64 -0.28
N ALA A 19 -9.20 -8.81 0.35
CA ALA A 19 -10.10 -9.25 1.41
C ALA A 19 -9.84 -8.61 2.80
N ASN A 20 -8.63 -8.10 3.07
CA ASN A 20 -8.23 -7.73 4.44
C ASN A 20 -7.64 -6.32 4.60
N ALA A 21 -7.14 -5.70 3.54
CA ALA A 21 -6.50 -4.38 3.66
C ALA A 21 -7.55 -3.30 3.99
N ASN A 22 -7.34 -2.61 5.11
CA ASN A 22 -8.27 -1.59 5.61
C ASN A 22 -7.67 -0.19 5.71
N LEU A 23 -6.34 -0.07 5.60
CA LEU A 23 -5.66 1.21 5.67
C LEU A 23 -4.46 1.21 4.72
N MET A 24 -4.28 2.35 4.06
CA MET A 24 -3.07 2.67 3.31
C MET A 24 -2.39 3.85 3.98
N THR A 25 -1.08 3.74 4.19
CA THR A 25 -0.30 4.75 4.90
C THR A 25 0.97 5.12 4.13
N ALA A 26 1.27 6.41 4.05
CA ALA A 26 2.56 6.92 3.60
C ALA A 26 3.55 6.92 4.76
N CYS A 27 4.75 6.36 4.55
CA CYS A 27 5.77 6.24 5.58
C CYS A 27 7.11 6.89 5.21
N ASN A 28 7.78 7.47 6.21
CA ASN A 28 9.13 8.05 6.08
C ASN A 28 10.28 7.03 6.17
N ALA A 29 9.99 5.81 6.62
CA ALA A 29 10.92 4.68 6.70
C ALA A 29 10.19 3.39 6.34
N GLN A 30 10.93 2.31 6.06
CA GLN A 30 10.34 1.01 5.73
C GLN A 30 9.75 0.40 7.01
N PRO A 31 8.41 0.28 7.15
CA PRO A 31 7.84 -0.40 8.30
C PRO A 31 8.08 -1.91 8.19
N THR A 32 8.40 -2.53 9.32
CA THR A 32 8.50 -3.99 9.46
C THR A 32 7.33 -4.59 10.21
N THR A 33 6.57 -3.74 10.91
CA THR A 33 5.37 -4.12 11.69
C THR A 33 4.19 -3.20 11.41
N ARG A 34 2.97 -3.64 11.76
CA ARG A 34 1.77 -2.79 11.67
C ARG A 34 1.89 -1.53 12.53
N THR A 35 2.41 -1.65 13.76
CA THR A 35 2.55 -0.50 14.66
C THR A 35 3.43 0.57 14.04
N GLU A 36 4.56 0.18 13.46
CA GLU A 36 5.43 1.13 12.76
C GLU A 36 4.73 1.79 11.57
N ALA A 37 3.98 1.02 10.78
CA ALA A 37 3.28 1.53 9.60
C ALA A 37 2.15 2.52 9.95
N VAL A 38 1.50 2.38 11.11
CA VAL A 38 0.30 3.16 11.47
C VAL A 38 0.57 4.27 12.48
N THR A 39 1.59 4.13 13.33
CA THR A 39 1.87 5.12 14.39
C THR A 39 3.24 5.76 14.28
N THR A 40 4.30 4.97 14.11
CA THR A 40 5.67 5.48 14.27
C THR A 40 6.20 6.19 13.04
N PHE A 41 5.90 5.64 11.85
CA PHE A 41 6.39 6.15 10.57
C PHE A 41 5.27 6.74 9.71
N ALA A 42 4.02 6.76 10.22
CA ALA A 42 2.86 7.25 9.49
C ALA A 42 2.90 8.78 9.31
N LEU A 43 2.80 9.23 8.07
CA LEU A 43 2.73 10.65 7.71
C LEU A 43 1.34 11.09 7.22
N ALA A 44 0.66 10.18 6.55
CA ALA A 44 -0.68 10.36 6.00
C ALA A 44 -1.32 8.98 5.86
N ASP A 45 -2.57 8.83 6.25
CA ASP A 45 -3.31 7.59 6.11
C ASP A 45 -4.70 7.78 5.49
N VAL A 46 -5.16 6.74 4.82
CA VAL A 46 -6.49 6.69 4.23
C VAL A 46 -7.10 5.32 4.41
N ALA A 47 -8.39 5.31 4.75
CA ALA A 47 -9.17 4.08 4.81
C ALA A 47 -9.27 3.45 3.41
N MET A 48 -9.03 2.13 3.37
CA MET A 48 -9.17 1.30 2.19
C MET A 48 -10.33 0.33 2.39
N ALA A 49 -11.05 0.04 1.31
CA ALA A 49 -12.11 -0.96 1.29
C ALA A 49 -11.99 -1.83 0.04
N GLY A 50 -12.70 -2.96 0.00
CA GLY A 50 -12.69 -3.89 -1.14
C GLY A 50 -12.94 -3.21 -2.51
N ALA A 51 -13.75 -2.16 -2.55
CA ALA A 51 -14.01 -1.40 -3.79
C ALA A 51 -12.77 -0.65 -4.34
N ASP A 52 -11.74 -0.44 -3.52
CA ASP A 52 -10.48 0.19 -3.92
C ASP A 52 -9.53 -0.80 -4.62
N PHE A 53 -9.85 -2.09 -4.58
CA PHE A 53 -9.05 -3.14 -5.19
C PHE A 53 -9.79 -3.73 -6.37
N THR A 54 -9.14 -3.73 -7.54
CA THR A 54 -9.68 -4.38 -8.73
C THR A 54 -8.82 -5.59 -9.04
N PRO A 55 -9.32 -6.82 -8.79
CA PRO A 55 -8.71 -8.03 -9.30
C PRO A 55 -8.72 -7.98 -10.83
N ALA A 56 -7.56 -8.13 -11.43
CA ALA A 56 -7.39 -8.08 -12.87
C ALA A 56 -6.60 -9.29 -13.39
N MET A 57 -6.72 -9.51 -14.68
CA MET A 57 -5.87 -10.43 -15.44
C MET A 57 -5.19 -9.59 -16.52
N ASP A 58 -3.86 -9.45 -16.48
CA ASP A 58 -3.15 -8.63 -17.48
C ASP A 58 -2.82 -9.42 -18.76
N GLY A 59 -3.60 -10.46 -19.06
CA GLY A 59 -3.33 -11.44 -20.12
C GLY A 59 -2.12 -12.33 -19.84
N THR A 60 -1.29 -11.98 -18.85
CA THR A 60 -0.12 -12.74 -18.43
C THR A 60 -0.22 -13.27 -17.01
N GLY A 61 -1.31 -13.07 -16.26
CA GLY A 61 -1.52 -13.75 -14.97
C GLY A 61 -2.36 -12.98 -13.97
N ARG A 62 -2.28 -13.37 -12.69
CA ARG A 62 -3.05 -12.75 -11.61
C ARG A 62 -2.43 -11.41 -11.24
N MET A 63 -3.23 -10.35 -11.27
CA MET A 63 -2.86 -8.99 -10.86
C MET A 63 -3.91 -8.40 -9.92
N LEU A 64 -3.48 -7.56 -8.99
CA LEU A 64 -4.38 -6.67 -8.24
C LEU A 64 -4.00 -5.22 -8.50
N THR A 65 -4.96 -4.44 -8.97
CA THR A 65 -4.80 -2.99 -9.08
C THR A 65 -5.36 -2.34 -7.83
N VAL A 66 -4.52 -1.55 -7.15
CA VAL A 66 -4.93 -0.62 -6.10
C VAL A 66 -5.34 0.69 -6.76
N SER A 67 -6.55 1.14 -6.48
CA SER A 67 -7.13 2.37 -7.01
C SER A 67 -6.42 3.60 -6.43
N ALA A 68 -6.41 4.68 -7.19
CA ALA A 68 -5.87 5.94 -6.73
C ALA A 68 -6.71 6.51 -5.56
N LYS A 69 -6.06 7.17 -4.61
CA LYS A 69 -6.70 7.96 -3.55
C LYS A 69 -6.18 9.38 -3.64
N SER A 70 -7.07 10.35 -3.66
CA SER A 70 -6.70 11.76 -3.72
C SER A 70 -7.10 12.51 -2.46
N ALA A 71 -6.49 13.66 -2.23
CA ALA A 71 -6.79 14.56 -1.12
C ALA A 71 -6.67 13.89 0.27
N VAL A 72 -5.70 12.99 0.43
CA VAL A 72 -5.44 12.34 1.72
C VAL A 72 -4.79 13.35 2.66
N PRO A 73 -5.34 13.61 3.87
CA PRO A 73 -4.78 14.58 4.80
C PRO A 73 -3.38 14.15 5.25
N ILE A 74 -2.49 15.13 5.39
CA ILE A 74 -1.14 14.92 5.93
C ILE A 74 -1.14 15.28 7.41
N ASP A 75 -0.82 14.30 8.25
CA ASP A 75 -0.79 14.44 9.71
C ASP A 75 0.58 14.89 10.22
N VAL A 76 1.67 14.51 9.54
CA VAL A 76 3.03 14.81 9.96
C VAL A 76 3.87 15.33 8.79
N THR A 77 4.63 16.40 9.03
CA THR A 77 5.59 16.94 8.06
C THR A 77 6.85 16.09 8.04
N ASP A 78 7.04 15.30 6.99
CA ASP A 78 8.29 14.60 6.70
C ASP A 78 8.32 14.12 5.24
N THR A 79 9.39 13.47 4.82
CA THR A 79 9.54 12.91 3.46
C THR A 79 8.97 11.50 3.40
N ALA A 80 7.89 11.31 2.63
CA ALA A 80 7.37 9.99 2.32
C ALA A 80 8.25 9.28 1.30
N ILE A 81 8.65 8.04 1.60
CA ILE A 81 9.46 7.17 0.73
C ILE A 81 8.89 5.75 0.61
N TYR A 82 7.94 5.36 1.46
CA TYR A 82 7.23 4.08 1.40
C TYR A 82 5.72 4.25 1.46
N ILE A 83 5.01 3.28 0.90
CA ILE A 83 3.56 3.09 1.02
C ILE A 83 3.34 1.71 1.63
N ALA A 84 2.57 1.66 2.71
CA ALA A 84 2.19 0.42 3.40
C ALA A 84 0.69 0.17 3.27
N LEU A 85 0.32 -1.09 3.04
CA LEU A 85 -1.04 -1.59 3.18
C LEU A 85 -1.11 -2.49 4.40
N VAL A 86 -2.06 -2.22 5.28
CA VAL A 86 -2.25 -2.94 6.54
C VAL A 86 -3.69 -3.42 6.68
N ASP A 87 -3.84 -4.53 7.39
CA ASP A 87 -5.10 -5.01 7.97
C ASP A 87 -5.10 -4.68 9.46
N ALA A 88 -6.25 -4.74 10.14
CA ALA A 88 -6.50 -4.50 11.56
C ALA A 88 -5.44 -5.10 12.51
N THR A 89 -4.77 -6.18 12.12
CA THR A 89 -3.76 -6.86 12.94
C THR A 89 -2.37 -6.99 12.30
N ARG A 90 -2.23 -6.83 10.98
CA ARG A 90 -1.01 -7.22 10.25
C ARG A 90 -0.56 -6.18 9.21
N LEU A 91 0.75 -6.16 8.94
CA LEU A 91 1.34 -5.50 7.79
C LEU A 91 1.29 -6.45 6.59
N LEU A 92 0.57 -6.07 5.52
CA LEU A 92 0.34 -6.95 4.38
C LEU A 92 1.36 -6.72 3.26
N TYR A 93 1.59 -5.45 2.92
CA TYR A 93 2.41 -5.09 1.77
C TYR A 93 3.11 -3.75 1.98
N VAL A 94 4.36 -3.66 1.53
CA VAL A 94 5.13 -2.41 1.52
C VAL A 94 5.77 -2.24 0.15
N THR A 95 5.60 -1.05 -0.42
CA THR A 95 6.27 -0.63 -1.65
C THR A 95 6.97 0.71 -1.45
N THR A 96 8.06 0.93 -2.19
CA THR A 96 8.69 2.24 -2.30
C THR A 96 7.84 3.18 -3.15
N CYS A 97 7.78 4.46 -2.81
CA CYS A 97 7.24 5.53 -3.66
C CYS A 97 8.34 6.52 -4.05
N THR A 98 8.04 7.43 -4.99
CA THR A 98 8.93 8.55 -5.30
C THR A 98 9.01 9.45 -4.07
N SER A 99 10.23 9.79 -3.63
CA SER A 99 10.44 10.62 -2.45
C SER A 99 9.69 11.94 -2.57
N GLN A 100 8.79 12.22 -1.63
CA GLN A 100 7.99 13.43 -1.63
C GLN A 100 7.95 14.04 -0.23
N LEU A 101 8.28 15.32 -0.13
CA LEU A 101 8.11 16.07 1.10
C LEU A 101 6.61 16.32 1.33
N LEU A 102 6.12 15.83 2.46
CA LEU A 102 4.76 16.05 2.93
C LEU A 102 4.80 17.15 3.99
N THR A 103 3.82 18.06 3.96
CA THR A 103 3.68 19.14 4.93
C THR A 103 2.34 18.99 5.63
N GLN A 104 2.35 18.93 6.96
CA GLN A 104 1.18 18.82 7.81
C GLN A 104 0.13 19.89 7.45
N GLY A 105 -1.14 19.48 7.41
CA GLY A 105 -2.27 20.34 7.03
C GLY A 105 -2.44 20.51 5.52
N GLY A 106 -1.54 19.95 4.71
CA GLY A 106 -1.73 19.75 3.29
C GLY A 106 -2.44 18.43 2.97
N THR A 107 -2.46 18.08 1.69
CA THR A 107 -2.98 16.81 1.19
C THR A 107 -1.98 16.12 0.26
N VAL A 108 -2.04 14.80 0.19
CA VAL A 108 -1.26 13.97 -0.72
C VAL A 108 -2.17 13.08 -1.57
N ASP A 109 -1.73 12.79 -2.79
CA ASP A 109 -2.41 11.87 -3.70
C ASP A 109 -1.58 10.59 -3.85
N PHE A 110 -2.24 9.45 -3.72
CA PHE A 110 -1.70 8.13 -4.03
C PHE A 110 -2.13 7.74 -5.45
N PRO A 111 -1.20 7.57 -6.40
CA PRO A 111 -1.54 7.10 -7.74
C PRO A 111 -1.97 5.63 -7.69
N SER A 112 -2.70 5.16 -8.70
CA SER A 112 -3.03 3.74 -8.84
C SER A 112 -1.76 2.92 -9.09
N PHE A 113 -1.63 1.75 -8.47
CA PHE A 113 -0.49 0.85 -8.66
C PHE A 113 -0.89 -0.62 -8.63
N ASN A 114 -0.06 -1.46 -9.27
CA ASN A 114 -0.32 -2.90 -9.38
C ASN A 114 0.53 -3.71 -8.39
N ILE A 115 -0.09 -4.70 -7.75
CA ILE A 115 0.51 -5.66 -6.81
C ILE A 115 0.31 -7.08 -7.33
N CYS A 116 1.24 -7.99 -7.00
CA CYS A 116 1.32 -9.38 -7.48
C CYS A 116 1.28 -9.42 -9.02
N LYS A 117 2.45 -9.48 -9.66
CA LYS A 117 2.54 -9.78 -11.09
C LYS A 117 3.18 -11.15 -11.24
N ILE A 118 2.37 -12.21 -11.10
CA ILE A 118 2.83 -13.57 -11.39
C ILE A 118 2.56 -13.84 -12.87
N PRO A 119 3.60 -14.01 -13.71
CA PRO A 119 3.41 -14.40 -15.10
C PRO A 119 2.91 -15.85 -15.20
N GLN A 120 1.97 -16.14 -16.10
CA GLN A 120 1.65 -17.46 -16.57
C GLN A 120 2.69 -17.83 -17.63
N PRO A 121 3.19 -19.08 -17.62
CA PRO A 121 4.01 -19.56 -18.71
C PRO A 121 3.18 -19.55 -20.00
N THR A 122 3.78 -19.02 -21.08
CA THR A 122 3.25 -19.08 -22.45
C THR A 122 3.20 -20.50 -22.97
#